data_AF-A0A4S4KG88-F1
#
_entry.id   AF-A0A4S4KG88-F1
#
_cell.length_a   1.000
_cell.length_b   1.000
_cell.length_c   1.000
_cell.angle_alpha   90.00
_cell.angle_beta   90.00
_cell.angle_gamma   90.00
#
_symmetry.space_group_name_H-M   'P 1'
#
loop_
_entity.id
_entity.type
_entity.pdbx_description
1 polymer ?
#
loop_
_entity_poly.entity_id
_entity_poly.type
_entity_poly.pdbx_seq_one_letter_code
_entity_poly.pdbx_strand_id
1 'polypeptide(L)' 'MPLLELQTNAKLDDPKAFIKEFSELAAELLKTPLEYICVNYKYSEHLAFAGTFEPALLLSVVSYFLNE' A
#
# COMPACT_ATOMS: atom_id res chain seq x y z
N MET A 1 -1.15 -6.93 13.13
CA MET A 1 -1.80 -5.75 12.54
C MET A 1 -0.86 -5.10 11.52
N PRO A 2 -0.84 -5.59 10.28
CA PRO A 2 -0.03 -5.01 9.21
C PRO A 2 -0.54 -3.64 8.76
N LEU A 3 0.38 -2.68 8.65
CA LEU A 3 0.18 -1.38 8.02
C LEU A 3 0.90 -1.38 6.66
N LEU A 4 0.16 -1.08 5.60
CA LEU A 4 0.67 -0.93 4.24
C LEU A 4 0.48 0.52 3.79
N GLU A 5 1.58 1.25 3.64
CA GLU A 5 1.57 2.61 3.10
C GLU A 5 2.04 2.59 1.65
N LEU A 6 1.14 2.95 0.74
CA LEU A 6 1.41 3.05 -0.69
C LEU A 6 1.44 4.53 -1.09
N GLN A 7 2.57 4.97 -1.65
CA GLN A 7 2.71 6.29 -2.26
C GLN A 7 3.12 6.15 -3.73
N THR A 8 2.46 6.86 -4.64
CA THR A 8 2.75 6.79 -6.08
C THR A 8 2.47 8.11 -6.80
N ASN A 9 3.22 8.40 -7.87
CA ASN A 9 2.91 9.47 -8.84
C ASN A 9 1.97 9.00 -9.96
N ALA A 10 1.59 7.72 -9.99
CA ALA A 10 0.59 7.21 -10.92
C ALA A 10 -0.81 7.55 -10.38
N LYS A 11 -1.55 8.38 -11.11
CA LYS A 11 -2.91 8.74 -10.72
C LYS A 11 -3.85 7.59 -11.00
N LEU A 12 -4.51 7.09 -9.95
CA LEU A 12 -5.56 6.07 -10.07
C LEU A 12 -6.90 6.71 -10.42
N ASP A 13 -7.68 6.04 -11.25
CA ASP A 13 -9.05 6.46 -11.62
C ASP A 13 -10.03 6.27 -10.44
N ASP A 14 -9.95 5.13 -9.75
CA ASP A 14 -10.72 4.84 -8.53
C ASP A 14 -9.81 4.31 -7.41
N PRO A 15 -9.25 5.22 -6.58
CA PRO A 15 -8.42 4.82 -5.45
C PRO A 15 -9.14 3.91 -4.45
N LYS A 16 -10.47 4.04 -4.28
CA LYS A 16 -11.20 3.29 -3.26
C LYS A 16 -11.37 1.83 -3.68
N ALA A 17 -11.71 1.59 -4.94
CA ALA A 17 -11.79 0.23 -5.48
C ALA A 17 -10.43 -0.48 -5.39
N PHE A 18 -9.35 0.22 -5.79
CA PHE A 18 -7.99 -0.30 -5.66
C PHE A 18 -7.62 -0.64 -4.22
N ILE A 19 -7.87 0.26 -3.26
CA ILE A 19 -7.55 0.03 -1.84
C ILE A 19 -8.29 -1.21 -1.31
N LYS A 20 -9.55 -1.42 -1.73
CA LYS A 20 -10.33 -2.59 -1.33
C LYS A 20 -9.69 -3.89 -1.82
N GLU A 21 -9.43 -3.99 -3.12
CA GLU A 21 -8.80 -5.18 -3.72
C GLU A 21 -7.39 -5.42 -3.14
N PHE A 22 -6.61 -4.35 -2.95
CA PHE A 22 -5.28 -4.44 -2.36
C PHE A 22 -5.32 -4.90 -0.89
N SER A 23 -6.34 -4.51 -0.13
CA SER A 23 -6.53 -4.97 1.25
C SER A 23 -6.83 -6.47 1.31
N GLU A 24 -7.70 -6.96 0.41
CA GLU A 24 -8.03 -8.39 0.29
C GLU A 24 -6.79 -9.21 -0.12
N LEU A 25 -6.03 -8.74 -1.11
CA LEU A 25 -4.77 -9.37 -1.53
C LEU A 25 -3.74 -9.39 -0.39
N ALA A 26 -3.57 -8.29 0.35
CA ALA A 26 -2.64 -8.21 1.47
C ALA A 26 -3.04 -9.17 2.60
N ALA A 27 -4.32 -9.30 2.90
CA ALA A 27 -4.82 -10.26 3.88
C ALA A 27 -4.42 -11.70 3.53
N GLU A 28 -4.60 -12.08 2.26
CA GLU A 28 -4.23 -13.40 1.75
C GLU A 28 -2.72 -13.64 1.84
N LEU A 29 -1.91 -12.72 1.29
CA LEU A 29 -0.46 -12.85 1.22
C LEU A 29 0.20 -12.87 2.61
N LEU A 30 -0.29 -12.02 3.52
CA LEU A 30 0.23 -11.91 4.89
C LEU A 30 -0.40 -12.92 5.85
N LYS A 31 -1.30 -13.79 5.37
CA LYS A 31 -2.03 -14.78 6.17
C LYS A 31 -2.64 -14.17 7.43
N THR A 32 -3.18 -12.97 7.27
CA THR A 32 -3.71 -12.15 8.36
C THR A 32 -5.19 -11.84 8.06
N PRO A 33 -6.12 -11.99 9.02
CA PRO A 33 -7.51 -11.64 8.77
C PRO A 33 -7.66 -10.19 8.28
N LEU A 34 -8.56 -9.96 7.33
CA LEU A 34 -8.76 -8.66 6.67
C LEU A 34 -9.02 -7.52 7.68
N GLU A 35 -9.71 -7.80 8.78
CA GLU A 35 -9.98 -6.85 9.87
C GLU A 35 -8.71 -6.27 10.54
N TYR A 36 -7.55 -6.91 10.37
CA TYR A 36 -6.27 -6.44 10.90
C TYR A 36 -5.37 -5.75 9.85
N ILE A 37 -5.82 -5.66 8.60
CA ILE A 37 -5.09 -5.00 7.52
C ILE A 37 -5.44 -3.52 7.51
N CYS A 38 -4.42 -2.66 7.60
CA CYS A 38 -4.56 -1.23 7.44
C CYS A 38 -3.82 -0.78 6.18
N VAL A 39 -4.52 -0.14 5.25
CA VAL A 39 -3.94 0.37 3.99
C VAL A 39 -4.11 1.88 3.95
N ASN A 40 -3.01 2.59 3.68
CA ASN A 40 -2.99 4.03 3.43
C ASN A 40 -2.46 4.28 2.02
N TYR A 41 -3.20 5.04 1.22
CA TYR A 41 -2.80 5.43 -0.14
C TYR A 41 -2.55 6.93 -0.22
N LYS A 42 -1.45 7.32 -0.86
CA LYS A 42 -1.09 8.71 -1.10
C LYS A 42 -0.65 8.92 -2.55
N TYR A 43 -1.40 9.74 -3.28
CA TYR A 43 -0.92 10.29 -4.54
C TYR A 43 0.16 11.34 -4.27
N SER A 44 1.28 11.27 -4.99
CA SER A 44 2.45 12.13 -4.81
C SER A 44 3.00 12.53 -6.17
N GLU A 45 2.53 13.64 -6.72
CA GLU A 45 2.96 14.17 -8.02
C GLU A 45 4.47 14.45 -8.14
N HIS A 46 5.15 14.66 -7.01
CA HIS A 46 6.60 14.92 -6.97
C HIS A 46 7.44 13.67 -6.69
N LEU A 47 6.84 12.48 -6.68
CA LEU A 47 7.61 11.26 -6.57
C LEU A 47 8.47 11.10 -7.84
N ALA A 48 9.79 11.01 -7.64
CA ALA A 48 10.75 10.70 -8.69
C ALA A 48 11.54 9.44 -8.31
N PHE A 49 11.86 8.62 -9.31
CA PHE A 49 12.71 7.44 -9.16
C PHE A 49 13.80 7.46 -10.22
N ALA A 50 15.04 7.19 -9.84
CA ALA A 50 16.21 7.32 -10.72
C ALA A 50 16.32 8.70 -11.42
N GLY A 51 15.80 9.76 -10.78
CA GLY A 51 15.81 11.12 -11.33
C GLY A 51 14.76 11.41 -12.40
N THR A 52 13.81 10.50 -12.65
CA THR A 52 12.71 10.71 -13.59
C THR A 52 11.35 10.72 -12.87
N PHE A 53 10.34 11.29 -13.54
CA PHE A 53 8.94 11.31 -13.08
C PHE A 53 8.09 10.25 -13.79
N GLU A 54 8.72 9.22 -14.34
CA GLU A 54 7.99 8.04 -14.83
C GLU A 54 7.21 7.39 -13.68
N PRO A 55 6.13 6.65 -13.97
CA PRO A 55 5.34 5.98 -12.95
C PRO A 55 6.18 5.14 -11.99
N ALA A 56 6.11 5.45 -10.71
CA ALA A 56 6.85 4.79 -9.64
C ALA A 56 5.99 4.66 -8.37
N LEU A 57 6.39 3.76 -7.48
CA LEU A 57 5.71 3.53 -6.21
C LEU A 57 6.72 3.36 -5.06
N LEU A 58 6.31 3.81 -3.88
CA LEU A 58 6.92 3.49 -2.59
C LEU A 58 5.90 2.68 -1.80
N LEU A 59 6.32 1.51 -1.32
CA LEU A 59 5.51 0.66 -0.47
C LEU A 59 6.27 0.43 0.84
N SER A 60 5.68 0.87 1.95
CA SER A 60 6.13 0.53 3.30
C SER A 60 5.19 -0.50 3.90
N VAL A 61 5.74 -1.59 4.40
CA VAL A 61 4.98 -2.63 5.10
C VAL A 61 5.56 -2.78 6.50
N VAL A 62 4.76 -2.43 7.51
CA VAL A 62 5.09 -2.61 8.92
C VAL A 62 4.14 -3.64 9.50
N SER A 63 4.68 -4.74 10.02
CA SER A 63 3.90 -5.75 10.73
C SER A 63 4.46 -5.94 12.13
N TYR A 64 3.59 -5.85 13.13
CA TYR A 64 3.91 -6.20 14.50
C TYR A 64 3.63 -7.68 14.73
N PHE A 65 4.66 -8.43 15.11
CA PHE A 65 4.52 -9.76 15.67
C PHE A 65 4.64 -9.64 17.19
N LEU A 66 3.69 -10.20 17.93
CA LEU A 66 3.90 -10.44 19.36
C LEU A 66 4.81 -11.67 19.45
N ASN A 67 6.02 -11.49 19.96
CA ASN A 67 6.82 -12.63 20.40
C ASN A 67 6.17 -13.15 21.69
N GLU A 68 5.55 -14.33 21.60
CA GLU A 68 5.20 -15.12 22.79
C GLU A 68 6.44 -15.76 23.40
#